data_AF-A0A5C8VEL4-F1
#
_entry.id   AF-A0A5C8VEL4-F1
#
_cell.length_a   1.000
_cell.length_b   1.000
_cell.length_c   1.000
_cell.angle_alpha   90.00
_cell.angle_beta   90.00
_cell.angle_gamma   90.00
#
_symmetry.space_group_name_H-M   'P 1'
#
loop_
_entity.id
_entity.type
_entity.pdbx_description
1 polymer ?
#
loop_
_entity_poly.entity_id
_entity_poly.type
_entity_poly.pdbx_seq_one_letter_code
_entity_poly.pdbx_strand_id
1 'polypeptide(L)'
;MTAPCLLSRTEFSACFTAPMRNVTATADAGVDVWSYVESIELPLGRVTELLDVTDVYRDAADRYDQVLIGTNVNNLLLVVIVDILRCTVHGHYFLDLADVYGIA
;
A
#
# COMPACT_ATOMS: atom_id res chain seq x y z
N MET A 1 -13.86 13.18 -3.00
CA MET A 1 -12.53 12.58 -2.76
C MET A 1 -12.26 12.61 -1.27
N THR A 2 -11.98 11.47 -0.66
CA THR A 2 -11.62 11.38 0.75
C THR A 2 -10.18 11.86 0.89
N ALA A 3 -9.87 12.65 1.92
CA ALA A 3 -8.50 13.07 2.17
C ALA A 3 -7.59 11.83 2.38
N PRO A 4 -6.33 11.85 1.90
CA PRO A 4 -5.40 10.75 2.10
C PRO A 4 -5.20 10.51 3.60
N CYS A 5 -5.36 9.25 4.01
CA CYS A 5 -5.26 8.82 5.40
C CYS A 5 -3.99 7.98 5.57
N LEU A 6 -3.01 8.52 6.31
CA LEU A 6 -1.82 7.77 6.71
C LEU A 6 -2.16 6.87 7.89
N LEU A 7 -2.05 5.57 7.70
CA LEU A 7 -2.34 4.57 8.73
C LEU A 7 -1.20 4.50 9.74
N SER A 8 -1.53 4.25 11.00
CA SER A 8 -0.57 3.80 12.00
C SER A 8 -0.13 2.36 11.74
N ARG A 9 0.97 1.93 12.35
CA ARG A 9 1.45 0.54 12.26
C ARG A 9 0.38 -0.47 12.72
N THR A 10 -0.40 -0.12 13.76
CA THR A 10 -1.46 -0.99 14.29
C THR A 10 -2.62 -1.14 13.31
N GLU A 11 -3.05 -0.04 12.69
CA GLU A 11 -4.11 -0.06 11.67
C GLU A 11 -3.67 -0.83 10.43
N PHE A 12 -2.46 -0.55 9.93
CA PHE A 12 -1.87 -1.29 8.82
C PHE A 12 -1.78 -2.79 9.12
N SER A 13 -1.33 -3.17 10.32
CA SER A 13 -1.24 -4.58 10.71
C SER A 13 -2.62 -5.26 10.80
N ALA A 14 -3.69 -4.51 11.11
CA ALA A 14 -5.05 -5.05 11.15
C ALA A 14 -5.63 -5.34 9.74
N CYS A 15 -5.03 -4.75 8.70
CA CYS A 15 -5.34 -5.04 7.29
C CYS A 15 -4.66 -6.34 6.79
N PHE A 16 -3.86 -7.00 7.63
CA PHE A 16 -3.23 -8.26 7.32
C PHE A 16 -4.01 -9.45 7.91
N THR A 17 -4.23 -10.47 7.09
CA THR A 17 -4.71 -11.78 7.56
C THR A 17 -3.99 -12.86 6.78
N ALA A 18 -3.21 -13.67 7.50
CA ALA A 18 -2.38 -14.71 6.88
C ALA A 18 -3.22 -15.89 6.35
N PRO A 19 -2.78 -16.54 5.25
CA PRO A 19 -1.66 -16.13 4.40
C PRO A 19 -2.07 -14.99 3.44
N MET A 20 -1.15 -14.06 3.19
CA MET A 20 -1.32 -13.11 2.08
C MET A 20 -1.13 -13.84 0.76
N ARG A 21 -1.99 -13.57 -0.21
CA ARG A 21 -1.91 -14.14 -1.57
C ARG A 21 -1.43 -13.08 -2.54
N ASN A 22 -0.38 -13.38 -3.30
CA ASN A 22 0.03 -12.52 -4.40
C ASN A 22 -1.01 -12.65 -5.52
N VAL A 23 -1.73 -11.57 -5.77
CA VAL A 23 -2.77 -11.48 -6.80
C VAL A 23 -2.38 -10.52 -7.92
N THR A 24 -1.11 -10.11 -8.01
CA THR A 24 -0.61 -9.10 -8.97
C THR A 24 -1.05 -9.38 -10.40
N ALA A 25 -1.05 -10.64 -10.85
CA ALA A 25 -1.43 -11.01 -12.21
C ALA A 25 -2.96 -11.07 -12.46
N THR A 26 -3.76 -11.10 -11.39
CA THR A 26 -5.22 -11.33 -11.45
C THR A 26 -6.03 -10.22 -10.80
N ALA A 27 -5.38 -9.27 -10.15
CA ALA A 27 -6.02 -8.14 -9.51
C ALA A 27 -6.67 -7.27 -10.59
N ASP A 28 -7.99 -7.18 -10.53
CA ASP A 28 -8.72 -6.21 -11.34
C ASP A 28 -8.60 -4.84 -10.68
N ALA A 29 -8.38 -3.80 -11.49
CA ALA A 29 -8.27 -2.41 -11.03
C ALA A 29 -9.68 -1.86 -10.72
N GLY A 30 -10.38 -2.49 -9.77
CA GLY A 30 -11.72 -2.08 -9.33
C GLY A 30 -11.73 -0.70 -8.65
N VAL A 31 -10.55 -0.18 -8.30
CA VAL A 31 -10.32 1.15 -7.76
C VAL A 31 -9.10 1.75 -8.45
N ASP A 32 -9.25 2.95 -9.01
CA ASP A 32 -8.10 3.74 -9.46
C ASP A 32 -7.34 4.26 -8.24
N VAL A 33 -6.25 3.59 -7.90
CA VAL A 33 -5.38 3.97 -6.79
C VAL A 33 -4.52 5.18 -7.13
N TRP A 34 -4.27 5.49 -8.40
CA TRP A 34 -3.37 6.58 -8.79
C TRP A 34 -3.94 7.95 -8.45
N SER A 35 -5.24 8.15 -8.68
CA SER A 35 -5.94 9.36 -8.23
C SER A 35 -5.79 9.62 -6.72
N TYR A 36 -5.72 8.55 -5.91
CA TYR A 36 -5.45 8.68 -4.47
C TYR A 36 -3.97 8.95 -4.19
N VAL A 37 -3.08 8.20 -4.84
CA VAL A 37 -1.62 8.31 -4.68
C VAL A 37 -1.11 9.70 -5.02
N GLU A 38 -1.59 10.30 -6.11
CA GLU A 38 -1.26 11.68 -6.52
C GLU A 38 -1.68 12.74 -5.49
N SER A 39 -2.63 12.41 -4.62
CA SER A 39 -3.08 13.31 -3.55
C SER A 39 -2.24 13.21 -2.26
N ILE A 40 -1.39 12.20 -2.13
CA ILE A 40 -0.59 11.95 -0.92
C ILE A 40 0.54 12.97 -0.84
N GLU A 41 0.65 13.64 0.31
CA GLU A 41 1.86 14.38 0.65
C GLU A 41 2.97 13.39 1.02
N LEU A 42 3.96 13.26 0.14
CA LEU A 42 5.13 12.41 0.39
C LEU A 42 5.91 12.95 1.60
N PRO A 43 6.44 12.07 2.47
CA PRO A 43 7.25 12.49 3.60
C PRO A 43 8.49 13.24 3.10
N LEU A 44 8.47 14.56 3.28
CA LEU A 44 9.50 15.49 2.82
C LEU A 44 10.89 15.02 3.29
N GLY A 45 11.79 14.82 2.33
CA GLY A 45 13.21 14.56 2.57
C GLY A 45 13.67 13.10 2.46
N ARG A 46 12.75 12.13 2.35
CA ARG A 46 13.12 10.72 2.04
C ARG A 46 12.70 10.34 0.62
N VAL A 47 11.42 10.37 0.33
CA VAL A 47 10.87 9.98 -0.98
C VAL A 47 10.65 11.22 -1.83
N THR A 48 11.17 11.22 -3.05
CA THR A 48 10.94 12.29 -4.02
C THR A 48 10.17 11.81 -5.25
N GLU A 49 10.06 10.50 -5.43
CA GLU A 49 9.40 9.90 -6.59
C GLU A 49 8.81 8.53 -6.22
N LEU A 50 7.60 8.29 -6.74
CA LEU A 50 6.94 6.99 -6.71
C LEU A 50 7.16 6.31 -8.07
N LEU A 51 7.42 5.00 -8.02
CA LEU A 51 7.63 4.14 -9.18
C LEU A 51 6.32 3.38 -9.49
N ASP A 52 6.42 2.33 -10.30
CA ASP A 52 5.29 1.46 -10.61
C ASP A 52 4.87 0.57 -9.43
N VAL A 53 3.68 -0.02 -9.56
CA VAL A 53 3.18 -1.08 -8.69
C VAL A 53 4.11 -2.29 -8.81
N THR A 54 4.69 -2.72 -7.70
CA THR A 54 5.57 -3.90 -7.65
C THR A 54 4.77 -5.19 -7.46
N ASP A 55 3.83 -5.16 -6.52
CA ASP A 55 3.01 -6.33 -6.18
C ASP A 55 1.65 -5.90 -5.64
N VAL A 56 0.66 -6.76 -5.79
CA VAL A 56 -0.63 -6.66 -5.11
C VAL A 56 -0.84 -7.92 -4.28
N TYR A 57 -1.03 -7.75 -2.98
CA TYR A 57 -1.33 -8.85 -2.06
C TYR A 57 -2.73 -8.73 -1.48
N ARG A 58 -3.50 -9.82 -1.54
CA ARG A 58 -4.81 -9.94 -0.93
C ARG A 58 -4.74 -10.67 0.40
N ASP A 59 -5.45 -10.18 1.41
CA ASP A 59 -5.58 -10.90 2.68
C ASP A 59 -6.39 -12.20 2.54
N ALA A 60 -6.19 -13.13 3.47
CA ALA A 60 -6.90 -14.43 3.44
C ALA A 60 -8.41 -14.29 3.70
N ALA A 61 -8.86 -13.14 4.21
CA ALA A 61 -10.26 -12.85 4.46
C ALA A 61 -10.96 -12.15 3.26
N ASP A 62 -10.24 -11.91 2.15
CA ASP A 62 -10.77 -11.23 0.95
C ASP A 62 -11.37 -9.84 1.26
N ARG A 63 -10.82 -9.13 2.25
CA ARG A 63 -11.27 -7.81 2.68
C ARG A 63 -10.44 -6.69 2.06
N TYR A 64 -9.13 -6.90 2.01
CA TYR A 64 -8.19 -5.85 1.62
C TYR A 64 -7.20 -6.33 0.57
N ASP A 65 -7.01 -5.47 -0.44
CA ASP A 65 -5.87 -5.54 -1.35
C ASP A 65 -4.81 -4.52 -0.88
N GLN A 66 -3.57 -4.99 -0.77
CA GLN A 66 -2.41 -4.19 -0.45
C GLN A 66 -1.63 -3.99 -1.74
N VAL A 67 -1.71 -2.79 -2.31
CA VAL A 67 -0.98 -2.40 -3.52
C VAL A 67 0.36 -1.82 -3.09
N LEU A 68 1.44 -2.53 -3.39
CA LEU A 68 2.80 -2.11 -3.09
C LEU A 68 3.32 -1.29 -4.28
N ILE A 69 3.70 -0.06 -4.00
CA ILE A 69 4.24 0.88 -4.97
C ILE A 69 5.69 1.17 -4.60
N GLY A 70 6.59 0.99 -5.56
CA GLY A 70 8.00 1.28 -5.37
C GLY A 70 8.23 2.77 -5.10
N THR A 71 9.30 3.10 -4.39
CA THR A 71 9.78 4.48 -4.28
C THR A 71 11.21 4.57 -4.78
N ASN A 72 11.69 5.80 -5.01
CA ASN A 72 13.09 6.04 -5.36
C ASN A 72 14.07 5.79 -4.19
N VAL A 73 13.58 5.44 -3.00
CA VAL A 73 14.37 5.04 -1.84
C VAL A 73 14.35 3.52 -1.75
N ASN A 74 15.53 2.91 -1.76
CA ASN A 74 15.67 1.47 -1.57
C ASN A 74 14.97 1.01 -0.29
N ASN A 75 14.29 -0.14 -0.38
CA ASN A 75 13.59 -0.78 0.74
C ASN A 75 12.42 0.03 1.33
N LEU A 76 12.06 1.18 0.75
CA LEU A 76 10.89 1.94 1.17
C LEU A 76 9.78 1.79 0.12
N LEU A 77 8.63 1.30 0.55
CA LEU A 77 7.46 1.05 -0.29
C LEU A 77 6.28 1.88 0.21
N LEU A 78 5.51 2.44 -0.72
CA LEU A 78 4.19 2.96 -0.42
C LEU A 78 3.19 1.82 -0.56
N VAL A 79 2.50 1.47 0.52
CA VAL A 79 1.46 0.45 0.51
C VAL A 79 0.11 1.13 0.59
N VAL A 80 -0.68 1.02 -0.48
CA VAL A 80 -2.06 1.52 -0.53
C VAL A 80 -3.00 0.37 -0.17
N ILE A 81 -3.86 0.60 0.81
CA ILE A 81 -4.86 -0.38 1.25
C ILE A 81 -6.17 -0.08 0.56
N VAL A 82 -6.65 -1.02 -0.24
CA VAL A 82 -7.94 -0.97 -0.92
C VAL A 82 -8.92 -1.87 -0.19
N ASP A 83 -10.04 -1.30 0.26
CA ASP A 83 -11.19 -2.05 0.77
C ASP A 83 -11.95 -2.61 -0.45
N ILE A 84 -11.84 -3.93 -0.65
CA ILE A 84 -12.41 -4.63 -1.80
C ILE A 84 -13.94 -4.60 -1.72
N LEU A 85 -14.50 -4.72 -0.52
CA LEU A 85 -15.96 -4.79 -0.32
C LEU A 85 -16.63 -3.45 -0.59
N ARG A 86 -15.93 -2.34 -0.29
CA ARG A 86 -16.43 -0.98 -0.53
C ARG A 86 -15.97 -0.38 -1.86
N CYS A 87 -15.04 -1.02 -2.55
CA CYS A 87 -14.36 -0.47 -3.74
C CYS A 87 -13.80 0.94 -3.48
N THR A 88 -13.09 1.12 -2.35
CA THR A 88 -12.50 2.41 -1.96
C THR A 88 -11.14 2.24 -1.33
N VAL A 89 -10.27 3.25 -1.44
CA VAL A 89 -9.02 3.29 -0.67
C VAL A 89 -9.34 3.48 0.82
N HIS A 90 -8.88 2.56 1.65
CA HIS A 90 -8.99 2.60 3.10
C HIS A 90 -7.94 3.55 3.72
N GLY A 91 -6.73 3.55 3.16
CA GLY A 91 -5.62 4.37 3.62
C GLY A 91 -4.31 3.94 2.98
N HIS A 92 -3.21 4.49 3.46
CA HIS A 92 -1.87 4.12 3.00
C HIS A 92 -0.88 4.02 4.16
N TYR A 93 0.22 3.31 3.93
CA TYR A 93 1.31 3.15 4.87
C TYR A 93 2.66 3.19 4.14
N PHE A 94 3.67 3.84 4.73
CA PHE A 94 5.04 3.77 4.23
C PHE A 94 5.77 2.63 4.93
N LEU A 95 6.05 1.56 4.19
CA LEU A 95 6.72 0.37 4.68
C LEU A 95 8.22 0.47 4.40
N ASP A 96 9.00 0.68 5.46
CA ASP A 96 10.45 0.63 5.42
C ASP A 96 10.92 -0.79 5.76
N LEU A 97 11.29 -1.56 4.75
CA LEU A 97 11.76 -2.93 4.92
C LEU A 97 13.11 -2.99 5.65
N ALA A 98 13.94 -1.94 5.54
CA ALA A 98 15.20 -1.89 6.26
C ALA A 98 14.95 -1.72 7.77
N ASP A 99 14.01 -0.85 8.15
CA ASP A 99 13.61 -0.66 9.56
C ASP A 99 12.89 -1.89 10.12
N VAL A 100 11.97 -2.49 9.34
CA VAL A 100 11.13 -3.60 9.83
C VAL A 100 11.87 -4.93 9.88
N TYR A 101 12.76 -5.20 8.91
CA TYR A 101 13.40 -6.52 8.75
C TYR A 101 14.93 -6.49 8.82
N GLY A 102 15.55 -5.33 9.01
CA GLY A 102 17.01 -5.21 9.16
C GLY A 102 17.79 -5.51 7.88
N ILE A 103 17.17 -5.34 6.71
CA ILE A 103 17.78 -5.63 5.41
C ILE A 103 18.68 -4.44 5.03
N ALA A 104 20.00 -4.64 5.13
CA ALA A 104 21.04 -3.68 4.76
C ALA A 104 21.61 -3.98 3.38
#